data_AF-A0A6J1T0B5-F1
#
_entry.id   AF-A0A6J1T0B5-F1
#
_cell.length_a   1.000
_cell.length_b   1.000
_cell.length_c   1.000
_cell.angle_alpha   90.00
_cell.angle_beta   90.00
_cell.angle_gamma   90.00
#
_symmetry.space_group_name_H-M   'P 1'
#
loop_
_entity.id
_entity.type
_entity.pdbx_description
1 polymer ?
#
loop_
_entity_poly.entity_id
_entity_poly.type
_entity_poly.pdbx_seq_one_letter_code
_entity_poly.pdbx_strand_id
1 'polypeptide(L)'
;MLELSAAALSVLALLGSFLLLFLLTGAVWLATQGLRAHVLPYFSGHHVDLVERFGSWADLSSAALPLAFRSFNMSVILIALALMCQSGIYGKAINSFLGPFLSYAERFYMCEPDNRQLPWTWYLRASHYNPLKPNELQRLTGNVTIANEPLDDSCWIKIIVDTRSNNQWKENAIVCHFKKNAYRAIKENVPGFYERFFKRGDDKEARHFKPRVYEVNNETIDWSYPNVPIVPYGQYRFRVLIGKAENQYACWVVNSRVIPKPGQT
;
A
#
# COMPACT_ATOMS: atom_id res chain seq x y z
N MET A 1 -60.70 41.75 0.39
CA MET A 1 -59.69 41.61 1.46
C MET A 1 -60.11 40.38 2.26
N LEU A 2 -59.46 39.22 2.06
CA LEU A 2 -59.83 38.01 2.80
C LEU A 2 -59.15 38.04 4.16
N GLU A 3 -59.92 38.24 5.23
CA GLU A 3 -59.45 38.02 6.59
C GLU A 3 -59.38 36.51 6.85
N LEU A 4 -58.18 35.95 6.84
CA LEU A 4 -57.98 34.61 7.38
C LEU A 4 -58.21 34.66 8.88
N SER A 5 -59.14 33.84 9.38
CA SER A 5 -59.39 33.72 10.82
C SER A 5 -58.14 33.22 11.54
N ALA A 6 -57.97 33.63 12.80
CA ALA A 6 -56.84 33.21 13.64
C ALA A 6 -56.71 31.67 13.73
N ALA A 7 -57.84 30.94 13.60
CA ALA A 7 -57.87 29.49 13.55
C ALA A 7 -57.26 28.90 12.25
N ALA A 8 -57.41 29.58 11.11
CA ALA A 8 -56.79 29.13 9.86
C ALA A 8 -55.26 29.32 9.90
N LEU A 9 -54.79 30.41 10.52
CA LEU A 9 -53.37 30.69 10.73
C LEU A 9 -52.72 29.67 11.68
N SER A 10 -53.40 29.26 12.74
CA SER A 10 -52.87 28.25 13.67
C SER A 10 -52.76 26.85 13.05
N VAL A 11 -53.74 26.46 12.22
CA VAL A 11 -53.69 25.18 11.48
C VAL A 11 -52.56 25.18 10.45
N LEU A 12 -52.33 26.29 9.73
CA LEU A 12 -51.22 26.40 8.79
C LEU A 12 -49.86 26.36 9.50
N ALA A 13 -49.74 26.98 10.68
CA ALA A 13 -48.53 26.91 11.49
C ALA A 13 -48.24 25.47 11.94
N LEU A 14 -49.25 24.73 12.41
CA LEU A 14 -49.10 23.33 12.82
C LEU A 14 -48.71 22.42 11.64
N LEU A 15 -49.33 22.60 10.48
CA LEU A 15 -48.97 21.87 9.26
C LEU A 15 -47.55 22.18 8.81
N GLY A 16 -47.12 23.44 8.88
CA GLY A 16 -45.76 23.87 8.59
C GLY A 16 -44.74 23.25 9.55
N SER A 17 -45.02 23.24 10.85
CA SER A 17 -44.16 22.60 11.86
C SER A 17 -44.05 21.10 11.66
N PHE A 18 -45.16 20.42 11.32
CA PHE A 18 -45.15 18.98 11.03
C PHE A 18 -44.32 18.65 9.78
N LEU A 19 -44.48 19.43 8.72
CA LEU A 19 -43.69 19.28 7.49
C LEU A 19 -42.19 19.48 7.75
N LEU A 20 -41.83 20.48 8.55
CA LEU A 20 -40.45 20.74 8.94
C LEU A 20 -39.84 19.57 9.72
N LEU A 21 -40.57 19.02 10.70
CA LEU A 21 -40.16 17.84 11.47
C LEU A 21 -39.97 16.60 10.58
N PHE A 22 -40.86 16.39 9.61
CA PHE A 22 -40.76 15.29 8.67
C PHE A 22 -39.53 15.42 7.74
N LEU A 23 -39.24 16.63 7.25
CA LEU A 23 -38.06 16.90 6.44
C LEU A 23 -36.75 16.75 7.24
N LEU A 24 -36.74 17.21 8.50
CA LEU A 24 -35.58 17.08 9.37
C LEU A 24 -35.29 15.62 9.72
N THR A 25 -36.31 14.83 10.03
CA THR A 25 -36.15 13.39 10.31
C THR A 25 -35.69 12.61 9.08
N GLY A 26 -36.21 12.94 7.89
CA GLY A 26 -35.72 12.37 6.62
C GLY A 26 -34.27 12.75 6.31
N ALA A 27 -33.87 14.00 6.56
CA ALA A 27 -32.50 14.46 6.38
C ALA A 27 -31.53 13.79 7.36
N VAL A 28 -31.91 13.65 8.64
CA VAL A 28 -31.11 12.94 9.65
C VAL A 28 -31.00 11.45 9.32
N TRP A 29 -32.07 10.83 8.83
CA TRP A 29 -32.05 9.44 8.38
C TRP A 29 -31.13 9.23 7.17
N LEU A 30 -31.23 10.09 6.14
CA LEU A 30 -30.33 10.05 4.99
C LEU A 30 -28.88 10.32 5.38
N ALA A 31 -28.63 11.25 6.31
CA ALA A 31 -27.31 11.52 6.84
C ALA A 31 -26.75 10.32 7.61
N THR A 32 -27.56 9.64 8.42
CA THR A 32 -27.13 8.44 9.16
C THR A 32 -26.94 7.23 8.25
N GLN A 33 -27.76 7.04 7.22
CA GLN A 33 -27.55 6.00 6.21
C GLN A 33 -26.32 6.30 5.34
N GLY A 34 -26.10 7.56 4.97
CA GLY A 34 -24.89 8.01 4.28
C GLY A 34 -23.64 7.78 5.14
N LEU A 35 -23.69 8.11 6.43
CA LEU A 35 -22.62 7.84 7.39
C LEU A 35 -22.37 6.32 7.52
N ARG A 36 -23.43 5.51 7.55
CA ARG A 36 -23.32 4.05 7.64
C ARG A 36 -22.77 3.41 6.36
N ALA A 37 -23.12 3.93 5.19
CA ALA A 37 -22.66 3.41 3.91
C ALA A 37 -21.25 3.89 3.53
N HIS A 38 -20.87 5.12 3.91
CA HIS A 38 -19.63 5.75 3.44
C HIS A 38 -18.56 5.93 4.52
N VAL A 39 -18.90 5.96 5.80
CA VAL A 39 -17.94 6.26 6.87
C VAL A 39 -17.65 5.02 7.72
N LEU A 40 -18.66 4.22 8.05
CA LEU A 40 -18.49 2.99 8.84
C LEU A 40 -17.59 1.91 8.20
N PRO A 41 -17.53 1.70 6.86
CA PRO A 41 -16.57 0.77 6.25
C PRO A 41 -15.11 1.20 6.44
N TYR A 42 -14.84 2.52 6.53
CA TYR A 42 -13.49 3.08 6.66
C TYR A 42 -12.91 3.00 8.07
N PHE A 43 -13.77 2.83 9.09
CA PHE A 43 -13.33 2.58 10.47
C PHE A 43 -13.17 1.10 10.80
N SER A 44 -13.61 0.19 9.91
CA SER A 44 -13.19 -1.20 9.97
C SER A 44 -11.77 -1.28 9.42
N GLY A 45 -10.81 -1.68 10.26
CA GLY A 45 -9.42 -1.84 9.84
C GLY A 45 -9.31 -2.91 8.75
N HIS A 46 -9.42 -2.52 7.49
CA HIS A 46 -9.23 -3.40 6.36
C HIS A 46 -7.76 -3.46 5.98
N HIS A 47 -7.22 -4.67 6.07
CA HIS A 47 -6.02 -5.08 5.38
C HIS A 47 -6.16 -4.74 3.89
N VAL A 48 -5.34 -3.82 3.39
CA VAL A 48 -5.31 -3.50 1.96
C VAL A 48 -4.65 -4.67 1.24
N ASP A 49 -5.46 -5.47 0.55
CA ASP A 49 -4.96 -6.43 -0.43
C ASP A 49 -4.62 -5.66 -1.71
N LEU A 50 -3.33 -5.53 -2.01
CA LEU A 50 -2.84 -4.73 -3.14
C LEU A 50 -3.25 -5.32 -4.49
N VAL A 51 -3.63 -6.60 -4.54
CA VAL A 51 -4.16 -7.25 -5.74
C VAL A 51 -5.52 -6.68 -6.13
N GLU A 52 -6.37 -6.35 -5.15
CA GLU A 52 -7.71 -5.83 -5.38
C GLU A 52 -7.69 -4.34 -5.77
N ARG A 53 -6.69 -3.59 -5.29
CA ARG A 53 -6.61 -2.14 -5.54
C ARG A 53 -5.95 -1.75 -6.86
N PHE A 54 -5.11 -2.63 -7.44
CA PHE A 54 -4.34 -2.29 -8.64
C PHE A 54 -4.66 -3.13 -9.88
N GLY A 55 -5.52 -4.15 -9.78
CA GLY A 55 -6.12 -4.82 -10.93
C GLY A 55 -5.14 -5.62 -11.79
N SER A 56 -5.48 -6.88 -12.04
CA SER A 56 -4.87 -7.67 -13.12
C SER A 56 -5.14 -6.95 -14.45
N TRP A 57 -4.09 -6.63 -15.19
CA TRP A 57 -4.19 -6.10 -16.55
C TRP A 57 -5.06 -7.03 -17.42
N ALA A 58 -6.22 -6.54 -17.87
CA ALA A 58 -7.04 -7.18 -18.89
C ALA A 58 -7.88 -6.13 -19.64
N ASP A 59 -7.58 -6.00 -20.93
CA ASP A 59 -8.38 -5.55 -22.07
C ASP A 59 -9.55 -4.57 -21.85
N LEU A 60 -9.40 -3.37 -22.42
CA LEU A 60 -10.52 -2.49 -22.76
C LEU A 60 -10.72 -2.48 -24.29
N SER A 61 -11.43 -3.49 -24.79
CA SER A 61 -12.15 -3.40 -26.06
C SER A 61 -13.56 -2.83 -25.81
N SER A 62 -13.85 -1.71 -26.47
CA SER A 62 -15.16 -1.21 -26.95
C SER A 62 -16.47 -1.83 -26.40
N ALA A 63 -17.37 -0.99 -25.89
CA ALA A 63 -18.77 -0.89 -26.35
C ALA A 63 -19.54 0.25 -25.66
N ALA A 64 -20.43 0.84 -26.45
CA ALA A 64 -21.22 2.05 -26.23
C ALA A 64 -22.30 1.96 -25.15
N LEU A 65 -22.73 3.11 -24.60
CA LEU A 65 -24.12 3.37 -24.20
C LEU A 65 -24.48 4.86 -24.44
N PRO A 66 -25.73 5.17 -24.83
CA PRO A 66 -26.11 6.44 -25.45
C PRO A 66 -26.61 7.51 -24.47
N LEU A 67 -26.68 8.72 -25.03
CA LEU A 67 -27.27 9.96 -24.53
C LEU A 67 -28.67 9.79 -23.91
N ALA A 68 -28.89 10.47 -22.77
CA ALA A 68 -29.78 11.63 -22.64
C ALA A 68 -30.35 11.74 -21.22
N PHE A 69 -30.03 12.82 -20.49
CA PHE A 69 -31.03 13.73 -19.94
C PHE A 69 -30.36 15.02 -19.45
N ARG A 70 -30.98 16.13 -19.85
CA ARG A 70 -30.49 17.51 -19.79
C ARG A 70 -30.30 18.08 -18.37
N SER A 71 -29.20 18.84 -18.24
CA SER A 71 -29.03 20.17 -17.61
C SER A 71 -30.25 20.71 -16.84
N PHE A 72 -30.18 20.97 -15.53
CA PHE A 72 -29.64 22.25 -15.02
C PHE A 72 -29.18 22.20 -13.54
N ASN A 73 -29.23 21.04 -12.87
CA ASN A 73 -28.74 20.86 -11.49
C ASN A 73 -27.43 20.09 -11.38
N MET A 74 -26.82 19.75 -12.52
CA MET A 74 -25.63 18.91 -12.56
C MET A 74 -24.39 19.66 -12.11
N SER A 75 -24.29 20.97 -12.32
CA SER A 75 -23.08 21.74 -11.96
C SER A 75 -22.92 21.92 -10.44
N VAL A 76 -24.00 22.19 -9.70
CA VAL A 76 -23.94 22.34 -8.23
C VAL A 76 -23.73 20.99 -7.57
N ILE A 77 -24.37 19.93 -8.07
CA ILE A 77 -24.17 18.57 -7.58
C ILE A 77 -22.75 18.10 -7.92
N LEU A 78 -22.22 18.36 -9.12
CA LEU A 78 -20.85 18.00 -9.50
C LEU A 78 -19.80 18.79 -8.71
N ILE A 79 -20.03 20.07 -8.40
CA ILE A 79 -19.13 20.87 -7.56
C ILE A 79 -19.18 20.38 -6.10
N ALA A 80 -20.37 20.08 -5.57
CA ALA A 80 -20.52 19.50 -4.23
C ALA A 80 -19.94 18.08 -4.13
N LEU A 81 -20.08 17.26 -5.18
CA LEU A 81 -19.48 15.93 -5.27
C LEU A 81 -17.96 16.03 -5.42
N ALA A 82 -17.44 16.97 -6.21
CA ALA A 82 -16.02 17.25 -6.33
C ALA A 82 -15.41 17.76 -5.01
N LEU A 83 -16.14 18.58 -4.24
CA LEU A 83 -15.73 19.07 -2.93
C LEU A 83 -15.83 17.99 -1.84
N MET A 84 -16.84 17.11 -1.88
CA MET A 84 -16.97 15.98 -0.95
C MET A 84 -16.06 14.80 -1.29
N CYS A 85 -15.55 14.71 -2.52
CA CYS A 85 -14.48 13.77 -2.90
C CYS A 85 -13.07 14.23 -2.45
N GLN A 86 -12.92 15.37 -1.78
CA GLN A 86 -11.62 15.88 -1.34
C GLN A 86 -11.25 15.61 0.13
N SER A 87 -12.02 14.82 0.88
CA SER A 87 -11.61 14.45 2.25
C SER A 87 -11.93 13.01 2.59
N GLY A 88 -10.89 12.17 2.56
CA GLY A 88 -11.02 10.78 3.01
C GLY A 88 -9.81 9.88 2.81
N ILE A 89 -8.73 10.34 2.16
CA ILE A 89 -7.47 9.59 2.16
C ILE A 89 -6.57 10.18 3.24
N TYR A 90 -6.70 9.71 4.47
CA TYR A 90 -5.64 9.86 5.50
C TYR A 90 -4.49 8.87 5.25
N GLY A 91 -4.10 8.75 3.99
CA GLY A 91 -2.79 8.38 3.52
C GLY A 91 -2.45 9.50 2.55
N LYS A 92 -1.35 10.23 2.80
CA LYS A 92 -0.93 11.31 1.90
C LYS A 92 -1.05 10.81 0.46
N ALA A 93 -1.95 11.42 -0.32
CA ALA A 93 -2.03 11.15 -1.74
C ALA A 93 -0.59 11.24 -2.25
N ILE A 94 -0.09 10.14 -2.81
CA ILE A 94 1.24 10.11 -3.39
C ILE A 94 1.12 11.04 -4.59
N ASN A 95 1.54 12.29 -4.42
CA ASN A 95 1.44 13.30 -5.46
C ASN A 95 2.05 12.72 -6.74
N SER A 96 1.30 12.73 -7.84
CA SER A 96 1.76 12.37 -9.19
C SER A 96 2.92 13.26 -9.69
N PHE A 97 3.36 14.24 -8.89
CA PHE A 97 4.57 15.03 -9.06
C PHE A 97 5.87 14.26 -8.78
N LEU A 98 5.77 13.04 -8.24
CA LEU A 98 6.93 12.21 -7.96
C LEU A 98 7.43 11.57 -9.26
N GLY A 99 8.45 12.21 -9.86
CA GLY A 99 9.20 11.65 -10.98
C GLY A 99 9.91 10.33 -10.64
N PRO A 100 10.70 9.79 -11.58
CA PRO A 100 11.44 8.55 -11.39
C PRO A 100 12.27 8.57 -10.09
N PHE A 101 12.21 7.47 -9.34
CA PHE A 101 12.89 7.34 -8.06
C PHE A 101 14.08 6.37 -8.13
N LEU A 102 15.03 6.58 -7.23
CA LEU A 102 16.08 5.61 -6.91
C LEU A 102 15.91 5.20 -5.45
N SER A 103 15.97 3.90 -5.17
CA SER A 103 15.99 3.37 -3.82
C SER A 103 17.32 2.68 -3.54
N TYR A 104 17.87 2.91 -2.35
CA TYR A 104 19.03 2.16 -1.85
C TYR A 104 18.84 1.76 -0.40
N ALA A 105 19.45 0.64 -0.03
CA ALA A 105 19.38 0.11 1.33
C ALA A 105 20.43 0.79 2.22
N GLU A 106 20.06 1.21 3.43
CA GLU A 106 20.97 1.79 4.42
C GLU A 106 21.41 0.75 5.45
N ARG A 107 20.49 -0.09 5.92
CA ARG A 107 20.77 -1.05 7.00
C ARG A 107 19.90 -2.29 6.90
N PHE A 108 20.49 -3.43 7.19
CA PHE A 108 19.79 -4.71 7.38
C PHE A 108 19.95 -5.16 8.82
N TYR A 109 18.88 -5.67 9.42
CA TYR A 109 18.92 -6.32 10.72
C TYR A 109 17.73 -7.27 10.86
N MET A 110 17.71 -8.07 11.92
CA MET A 110 16.64 -9.02 12.22
C MET A 110 15.69 -8.41 13.24
N CYS A 111 14.40 -8.75 13.16
CA CYS A 111 13.37 -8.35 14.13
C CYS A 111 12.82 -9.54 14.91
N GLU A 112 13.64 -10.59 15.05
CA GLU A 112 13.26 -11.80 15.77
C GLU A 112 13.01 -11.49 17.24
N PRO A 113 12.04 -12.18 17.87
CA PRO A 113 11.84 -12.08 19.30
C PRO A 113 13.03 -12.67 20.05
N ASP A 114 13.48 -12.03 21.13
CA ASP A 114 14.69 -12.41 21.89
C ASP A 114 14.68 -13.87 22.37
N ASN A 115 13.49 -14.46 22.55
CA ASN A 115 13.30 -15.80 23.09
C ASN A 115 13.26 -16.91 22.03
N ARG A 116 13.30 -16.59 20.74
CA ARG A 116 13.20 -17.59 19.67
C ARG A 116 13.94 -17.15 18.43
N GLN A 117 15.00 -17.89 18.11
CA GLN A 117 15.65 -17.78 16.81
C GLN A 117 14.75 -18.36 15.72
N LEU A 118 14.56 -17.62 14.64
CA LEU A 118 13.80 -18.08 13.49
C LEU A 118 14.71 -18.92 12.56
N PRO A 119 14.13 -19.87 11.79
CA PRO A 119 14.93 -20.77 10.96
C PRO A 119 15.69 -20.05 9.84
N TRP A 120 15.32 -18.82 9.49
CA TRP A 120 15.99 -18.05 8.45
C TRP A 120 16.62 -16.77 8.98
N THR A 121 17.92 -16.68 8.79
CA THR A 121 18.71 -15.53 9.22
C THR A 121 19.33 -14.84 8.02
N TRP A 122 19.59 -13.54 8.16
CA TRP A 122 20.35 -12.80 7.17
C TRP A 122 21.37 -11.88 7.84
N TYR A 123 22.59 -11.89 7.32
CA TYR A 123 23.64 -10.98 7.75
C TYR A 123 24.16 -10.27 6.51
N LEU A 124 23.42 -9.24 6.10
CA LEU A 124 23.70 -8.48 4.90
C LEU A 124 24.21 -7.08 5.23
N ARG A 125 25.14 -6.61 4.41
CA ARG A 125 25.65 -5.24 4.45
C ARG A 125 25.70 -4.70 3.04
N ALA A 126 25.10 -3.53 2.84
CA ALA A 126 25.22 -2.81 1.59
C ALA A 126 26.29 -1.71 1.67
N SER A 127 26.91 -1.40 0.53
CA SER A 127 27.84 -0.28 0.39
C SER A 127 27.12 1.06 0.58
N HIS A 128 27.85 2.10 0.99
CA HIS A 128 27.26 3.43 1.06
C HIS A 128 26.86 3.94 -0.33
N TYR A 129 25.74 4.66 -0.41
CA TYR A 129 25.36 5.37 -1.63
C TYR A 129 26.34 6.51 -1.92
N ASN A 130 26.78 6.62 -3.18
CA ASN A 130 27.70 7.67 -3.62
C ASN A 130 26.95 8.72 -4.46
N PRO A 131 26.71 9.93 -3.94
CA PRO A 131 26.01 10.98 -4.69
C PRO A 131 26.73 11.43 -5.95
N LEU A 132 28.06 11.25 -6.05
CA LEU A 132 28.86 11.62 -7.22
C LEU A 132 28.73 10.58 -8.36
N LYS A 133 28.27 9.37 -8.05
CA LYS A 133 28.06 8.27 -9.00
C LYS A 133 26.66 7.68 -8.79
N PRO A 134 25.59 8.44 -9.06
CA PRO A 134 24.23 8.07 -8.69
C PRO A 134 23.68 6.84 -9.42
N ASN A 135 24.25 6.51 -10.58
CA ASN A 135 23.86 5.37 -11.40
C ASN A 135 24.65 4.09 -11.05
N GLU A 136 25.61 4.17 -10.12
CA GLU A 136 26.37 3.00 -9.70
C GLU A 136 25.50 2.11 -8.80
N LEU A 137 25.34 0.84 -9.17
CA LEU A 137 24.59 -0.12 -8.39
C LEU A 137 25.25 -0.35 -7.03
N GLN A 138 24.43 -0.45 -6.00
CA GLN A 138 24.89 -0.71 -4.66
C GLN A 138 25.55 -2.09 -4.58
N ARG A 139 26.63 -2.22 -3.81
CA ARG A 139 27.30 -3.51 -3.59
C ARG A 139 26.78 -4.14 -2.32
N LEU A 140 26.52 -5.44 -2.36
CA LEU A 140 26.02 -6.21 -1.23
C LEU A 140 27.04 -7.28 -0.84
N THR A 141 27.27 -7.41 0.45
CA THR A 141 28.13 -8.44 1.03
C THR A 141 27.44 -9.07 2.22
N GLY A 142 27.50 -10.40 2.34
CA GLY A 142 26.91 -11.10 3.46
C GLY A 142 26.37 -12.48 3.10
N ASN A 143 25.52 -13.00 3.97
CA ASN A 143 24.86 -14.27 3.74
C ASN A 143 23.38 -14.25 4.14
N VAL A 144 22.61 -15.12 3.50
CA VAL A 144 21.23 -15.46 3.86
C VAL A 144 21.21 -16.96 4.12
N THR A 145 20.83 -17.37 5.31
CA THR A 145 20.79 -18.77 5.72
C THR A 145 19.36 -19.23 5.81
N ILE A 146 19.02 -20.28 5.08
CA ILE A 146 17.74 -20.98 5.13
C ILE A 146 18.02 -22.36 5.73
N ALA A 147 17.64 -22.60 6.99
CA ALA A 147 18.04 -23.82 7.71
C ALA A 147 17.32 -25.09 7.23
N ASN A 148 16.01 -25.21 7.50
CA ASN A 148 15.25 -26.45 7.27
C ASN A 148 13.98 -26.25 6.43
N GLU A 149 13.38 -25.06 6.52
CA GLU A 149 12.09 -24.76 5.92
C GLU A 149 12.32 -24.09 4.55
N PRO A 150 11.99 -24.72 3.41
CA PRO A 150 12.15 -24.08 2.10
C PRO A 150 11.10 -23.00 1.86
N LEU A 151 11.44 -21.99 1.05
CA LEU A 151 10.45 -21.01 0.58
C LEU A 151 9.74 -21.56 -0.65
N ASP A 152 8.46 -21.91 -0.54
CA ASP A 152 7.62 -22.35 -1.66
C ASP A 152 6.44 -21.39 -1.91
N ASP A 153 5.59 -21.70 -2.89
CA ASP A 153 4.37 -20.92 -3.16
C ASP A 153 3.26 -21.12 -2.11
N SER A 154 3.41 -22.06 -1.17
CA SER A 154 2.46 -22.22 -0.06
C SER A 154 2.76 -21.26 1.10
N CYS A 155 3.96 -20.67 1.12
CA CYS A 155 4.35 -19.68 2.11
C CYS A 155 3.64 -18.34 1.88
N TRP A 156 3.43 -17.63 2.98
CA TRP A 156 2.96 -16.24 3.01
C TRP A 156 4.15 -15.29 3.22
N ILE A 157 4.01 -14.08 2.71
CA ILE A 157 4.94 -12.98 2.96
C ILE A 157 4.16 -11.71 3.29
N LYS A 158 4.52 -11.07 4.40
CA LYS A 158 3.92 -9.83 4.88
C LYS A 158 5.01 -8.76 4.98
N ILE A 159 4.81 -7.68 4.26
CA ILE A 159 5.71 -6.54 4.20
C ILE A 159 5.00 -5.37 4.88
N ILE A 160 5.59 -4.86 5.95
CA ILE A 160 5.10 -3.69 6.68
C ILE A 160 6.12 -2.58 6.47
N VAL A 161 5.70 -1.49 5.86
CA VAL A 161 6.54 -0.33 5.58
C VAL A 161 6.18 0.77 6.57
N ASP A 162 7.17 1.20 7.33
CA ASP A 162 7.08 2.38 8.17
C ASP A 162 7.75 3.55 7.43
N THR A 163 7.19 4.75 7.54
CA THR A 163 7.75 5.96 6.92
C THR A 163 8.31 6.89 7.99
N ARG A 164 9.42 7.57 7.71
CA ARG A 164 9.99 8.53 8.66
C ARG A 164 9.43 9.93 8.42
N SER A 165 8.87 10.54 9.45
CA SER A 165 8.40 11.93 9.41
C SER A 165 8.62 12.59 10.77
N ASN A 166 9.09 13.84 10.78
CA ASN A 166 9.44 14.60 11.98
C ASN A 166 10.36 13.80 12.93
N ASN A 167 11.40 13.18 12.38
CA ASN A 167 12.37 12.30 13.07
C ASN A 167 11.78 11.06 13.76
N GLN A 168 10.48 10.80 13.63
CA GLN A 168 9.82 9.62 14.18
C GLN A 168 9.44 8.63 13.07
N TRP A 169 9.48 7.34 13.40
CA TRP A 169 8.90 6.32 12.54
C TRP A 169 7.38 6.35 12.70
N LYS A 170 6.68 6.52 11.59
CA LYS A 170 5.22 6.35 11.50
C LYS A 170 4.98 4.93 11.03
N GLU A 171 4.52 4.11 11.95
CA GLU A 171 4.37 2.68 11.74
C GLU A 171 3.21 2.34 10.81
N ASN A 172 3.34 1.22 10.10
CA ASN A 172 2.27 0.65 9.26
C ASN A 172 1.75 1.61 8.19
N ALA A 173 2.63 2.47 7.65
CA ALA A 173 2.26 3.41 6.58
C ALA A 173 1.79 2.67 5.32
N ILE A 174 2.39 1.52 5.02
CA ILE A 174 1.95 0.60 3.96
C ILE A 174 2.04 -0.82 4.51
N VAL A 175 1.02 -1.63 4.29
CA VAL A 175 1.03 -3.05 4.65
C VAL A 175 0.63 -3.87 3.43
N CYS A 176 1.55 -4.70 2.97
CA CYS A 176 1.34 -5.63 1.86
C CYS A 176 1.32 -7.04 2.45
N HIS A 177 0.27 -7.81 2.20
CA HIS A 177 0.20 -9.19 2.70
C HIS A 177 -0.15 -10.15 1.57
N PHE A 178 0.84 -10.92 1.14
CA PHE A 178 0.67 -12.00 0.18
C PHE A 178 0.39 -13.28 0.96
N LYS A 179 -0.87 -13.70 1.00
CA LYS A 179 -1.31 -14.88 1.77
C LYS A 179 -0.78 -16.20 1.22
N LYS A 180 -0.39 -16.23 -0.06
CA LYS A 180 0.20 -17.35 -0.80
C LYS A 180 1.12 -16.82 -1.90
N ASN A 181 1.87 -17.71 -2.53
CA ASN A 181 2.80 -17.46 -3.64
C ASN A 181 3.98 -16.55 -3.24
N ALA A 182 4.54 -16.73 -2.04
CA ALA A 182 5.68 -15.94 -1.59
C ALA A 182 6.89 -16.02 -2.54
N TYR A 183 7.16 -17.21 -3.11
CA TYR A 183 8.26 -17.40 -4.06
C TYR A 183 8.07 -16.52 -5.29
N ARG A 184 6.89 -16.63 -5.91
CA ARG A 184 6.53 -15.82 -7.08
C ARG A 184 6.54 -14.33 -6.75
N ALA A 185 6.01 -13.94 -5.58
CA ALA A 185 5.99 -12.54 -5.16
C ALA A 185 7.40 -11.95 -5.07
N ILE A 186 8.38 -12.67 -4.52
CA ILE A 186 9.77 -12.18 -4.47
C ILE A 186 10.37 -12.06 -5.88
N LYS A 187 10.18 -13.09 -6.71
CA LYS A 187 10.69 -13.13 -8.08
C LYS A 187 10.17 -11.96 -8.94
N GLU A 188 8.88 -11.65 -8.82
CA GLU A 188 8.22 -10.61 -9.64
C GLU A 188 8.40 -9.20 -9.10
N ASN A 189 8.49 -9.02 -7.77
CA ASN A 189 8.56 -7.68 -7.17
C ASN A 189 9.99 -7.20 -6.90
N VAL A 190 10.95 -8.11 -6.70
CA VAL A 190 12.34 -7.76 -6.42
C VAL A 190 13.30 -8.64 -7.26
N PRO A 191 13.23 -8.55 -8.60
CA PRO A 191 13.96 -9.43 -9.50
C PRO A 191 15.47 -9.36 -9.29
N GLY A 192 16.04 -8.17 -9.08
CA GLY A 192 17.49 -8.03 -8.86
C GLY A 192 18.01 -8.76 -7.61
N PHE A 193 17.20 -8.80 -6.54
CA PHE A 193 17.52 -9.61 -5.36
C PHE A 193 17.39 -11.11 -5.66
N TYR A 194 16.31 -11.51 -6.33
CA TYR A 194 16.08 -12.89 -6.72
C TYR A 194 17.23 -13.45 -7.59
N GLU A 195 17.70 -12.67 -8.55
CA GLU A 195 18.76 -13.11 -9.46
C GLU A 195 20.10 -13.33 -8.75
N ARG A 196 20.43 -12.51 -7.75
CA ARG A 196 21.70 -12.60 -7.02
C ARG A 196 21.72 -13.75 -6.01
N PHE A 197 20.63 -13.95 -5.28
CA PHE A 197 20.59 -14.98 -4.25
C PHE A 197 20.13 -16.34 -4.79
N PHE A 198 19.16 -16.37 -5.70
CA PHE A 198 18.41 -17.60 -5.98
C PHE A 198 18.51 -18.11 -7.42
N LYS A 199 18.83 -17.26 -8.40
CA LYS A 199 19.08 -17.69 -9.79
C LYS A 199 20.53 -18.16 -10.02
N ARG A 200 21.09 -18.90 -9.06
CA ARG A 200 22.48 -19.40 -9.10
C ARG A 200 22.53 -20.92 -9.03
N GLY A 201 23.46 -21.52 -9.79
CA GLY A 201 23.70 -22.97 -9.79
C GLY A 201 22.44 -23.78 -10.13
N ASP A 202 22.21 -24.85 -9.36
CA ASP A 202 21.14 -25.84 -9.55
C ASP A 202 19.74 -25.36 -9.13
N ASP A 203 19.62 -24.11 -8.67
CA ASP A 203 18.37 -23.53 -8.18
C ASP A 203 17.64 -22.68 -9.25
N LYS A 204 18.23 -22.55 -10.45
CA LYS A 204 17.65 -21.77 -11.57
C LYS A 204 16.25 -22.23 -12.00
N GLU A 205 15.97 -23.53 -11.88
CA GLU A 205 14.69 -24.14 -12.23
C GLU A 205 13.83 -24.46 -10.99
N ALA A 206 14.37 -24.27 -9.79
CA ALA A 206 13.64 -24.56 -8.56
C ALA A 206 12.51 -23.54 -8.37
N ARG A 207 11.27 -24.03 -8.29
CA ARG A 207 10.08 -23.24 -7.91
C ARG A 207 10.00 -22.97 -6.40
N HIS A 208 11.10 -23.16 -5.69
CA HIS A 208 11.24 -22.94 -4.26
C HIS A 208 12.70 -22.60 -3.92
N PHE A 209 12.92 -21.92 -2.80
CA PHE A 209 14.28 -21.72 -2.26
C PHE A 209 14.66 -22.91 -1.41
N LYS A 210 15.79 -23.55 -1.75
CA LYS A 210 16.29 -24.71 -1.01
C LYS A 210 16.91 -24.28 0.32
N PRO A 211 16.86 -25.13 1.35
CA PRO A 211 17.60 -24.86 2.57
C PRO A 211 19.11 -24.94 2.34
N ARG A 212 19.79 -23.81 2.47
CA ARG A 212 21.25 -23.64 2.37
C ARG A 212 21.66 -22.25 2.83
N VAL A 213 22.98 -22.04 2.89
CA VAL A 213 23.56 -20.69 2.98
C VAL A 213 23.75 -20.14 1.57
N TYR A 214 23.19 -18.95 1.35
CA TYR A 214 23.35 -18.15 0.14
C TYR A 214 24.30 -17.01 0.44
N GLU A 215 25.52 -17.09 -0.07
CA GLU A 215 26.56 -16.09 0.17
C GLU A 215 26.68 -15.15 -1.02
N VAL A 216 26.88 -13.87 -0.71
CA VAL A 216 27.10 -12.81 -1.68
C VAL A 216 28.33 -12.03 -1.23
N ASN A 217 29.33 -11.96 -2.11
CA ASN A 217 30.58 -11.27 -1.80
C ASN A 217 30.78 -10.07 -2.73
N ASN A 218 30.48 -8.88 -2.21
CA ASN A 218 30.74 -7.60 -2.87
C ASN A 218 30.12 -7.49 -4.27
N GLU A 219 28.90 -8.00 -4.41
CA GLU A 219 28.20 -8.07 -5.70
C GLU A 219 27.27 -6.89 -5.91
N THR A 220 27.11 -6.48 -7.16
CA THR A 220 26.19 -5.40 -7.50
C THR A 220 24.74 -5.88 -7.45
N ILE A 221 23.89 -5.14 -6.74
CA ILE A 221 22.46 -5.43 -6.66
C ILE A 221 21.65 -4.30 -7.30
N ASP A 222 20.70 -4.70 -8.13
CA ASP A 222 19.72 -3.79 -8.72
C ASP A 222 18.46 -3.75 -7.84
N TRP A 223 18.21 -2.60 -7.22
CA TRP A 223 17.03 -2.34 -6.40
C TRP A 223 15.86 -1.80 -7.25
N SER A 224 15.54 -2.53 -8.32
CA SER A 224 14.40 -2.25 -9.17
C SER A 224 13.15 -2.98 -8.66
N TYR A 225 12.05 -2.23 -8.54
CA TYR A 225 10.77 -2.72 -8.01
C TYR A 225 9.64 -2.52 -9.04
N PRO A 226 9.56 -3.36 -10.08
CA PRO A 226 8.70 -3.10 -11.25
C PRO A 226 7.20 -3.09 -10.92
N ASN A 227 6.78 -3.89 -9.95
CA ASN A 227 5.38 -4.09 -9.58
C ASN A 227 4.99 -3.37 -8.27
N VAL A 228 5.85 -2.48 -7.78
CA VAL A 228 5.60 -1.71 -6.55
C VAL A 228 5.20 -0.28 -6.95
N PRO A 229 4.11 0.28 -6.38
CA PRO A 229 3.70 1.64 -6.70
C PRO A 229 4.81 2.63 -6.35
N ILE A 230 4.87 3.73 -7.10
CA ILE A 230 5.76 4.86 -6.80
C ILE A 230 5.46 5.32 -5.37
N VAL A 231 6.50 5.42 -4.53
CA VAL A 231 6.39 5.92 -3.16
C VAL A 231 7.01 7.31 -3.04
N PRO A 232 6.55 8.16 -2.11
CA PRO A 232 7.17 9.47 -1.86
C PRO A 232 8.67 9.38 -1.57
N TYR A 233 9.42 10.43 -1.89
CA TYR A 233 10.81 10.52 -1.48
C TYR A 233 10.91 10.60 0.04
N GLY A 234 11.84 9.86 0.64
CA GLY A 234 11.96 9.79 2.09
C GLY A 234 12.74 8.58 2.60
N GLN A 235 12.71 8.41 3.92
CA GLN A 235 13.26 7.23 4.59
C GLN A 235 12.15 6.27 4.95
N TYR A 236 12.42 4.99 4.70
CA TYR A 236 11.49 3.90 4.89
C TYR A 236 12.14 2.78 5.67
N ARG A 237 11.34 2.09 6.47
CA ARG A 237 11.74 0.90 7.21
C ARG A 237 10.79 -0.22 6.83
N PHE A 238 11.31 -1.18 6.09
CA PHE A 238 10.58 -2.36 5.64
C PHE A 238 10.78 -3.47 6.66
N ARG A 239 9.71 -3.92 7.29
CA ARG A 239 9.66 -5.15 8.09
C ARG A 239 9.07 -6.25 7.21
N VAL A 240 9.90 -7.23 6.87
CA VAL A 240 9.53 -8.38 6.04
C VAL A 240 9.39 -9.60 6.93
N LEU A 241 8.19 -10.15 6.93
CA LEU A 241 7.81 -11.35 7.67
C LEU A 241 7.50 -12.44 6.67
N ILE A 242 8.05 -13.62 6.87
CA ILE A 242 7.84 -14.79 6.00
C ILE A 242 7.43 -15.96 6.88
N GLY A 243 6.50 -16.77 6.41
CA GLY A 243 6.11 -17.98 7.12
C GLY A 243 5.19 -18.89 6.31
N LYS A 244 4.74 -19.97 6.95
CA LYS A 244 3.82 -20.96 6.38
C LYS A 244 2.83 -21.37 7.45
N ALA A 245 1.54 -21.36 7.11
CA ALA A 245 0.46 -21.50 8.09
C ALA A 245 0.69 -20.55 9.28
N GLU A 246 0.74 -21.07 10.51
CA GLU A 246 0.96 -20.29 11.73
C GLU A 246 2.44 -20.10 12.08
N ASN A 247 3.35 -20.79 11.38
CA ASN A 247 4.78 -20.76 11.65
C ASN A 247 5.47 -19.61 10.90
N GLN A 248 6.08 -18.71 11.66
CA GLN A 248 6.97 -17.69 11.11
C GLN A 248 8.37 -18.25 10.90
N TYR A 249 8.92 -18.05 9.70
CA TYR A 249 10.25 -18.50 9.29
C TYR A 249 11.31 -17.41 9.34
N ALA A 250 10.93 -16.15 9.11
CA ALA A 250 11.86 -15.03 9.08
C ALA A 250 11.23 -13.74 9.63
N CYS A 251 12.07 -12.88 10.23
CA CYS A 251 11.73 -11.50 10.59
C CYS A 251 12.90 -10.59 10.24
N TRP A 252 12.74 -9.82 9.18
CA TRP A 252 13.81 -9.05 8.58
C TRP A 252 13.45 -7.58 8.52
N VAL A 253 14.43 -6.71 8.74
CA VAL A 253 14.24 -5.27 8.63
C VAL A 253 15.26 -4.66 7.69
N VAL A 254 14.77 -3.88 6.72
CA VAL A 254 15.57 -3.06 5.80
C VAL A 254 15.21 -1.61 6.03
N ASN A 255 16.18 -0.83 6.48
CA ASN A 255 16.08 0.62 6.34
C ASN A 255 16.54 0.98 4.94
N SER A 256 15.74 1.75 4.21
CA SER A 256 16.09 2.23 2.88
C SER A 256 15.71 3.68 2.71
N ARG A 257 16.31 4.29 1.70
CA ARG A 257 16.02 5.68 1.32
C ARG A 257 15.61 5.73 -0.13
N VAL A 258 14.55 6.48 -0.39
CA VAL A 258 14.03 6.74 -1.73
C VAL A 258 14.30 8.21 -2.04
N ILE A 259 15.02 8.44 -3.12
CA ILE A 259 15.42 9.77 -3.58
C ILE A 259 14.95 10.00 -5.02
N PRO A 260 14.83 11.27 -5.46
CA PRO A 260 14.66 11.56 -6.89
C PRO A 260 15.83 11.00 -7.69
N LYS A 261 15.56 10.43 -8.87
CA LYS A 261 16.61 9.94 -9.76
C LYS A 261 17.47 11.12 -10.26
N PRO A 262 18.79 11.13 -10.03
CA PRO A 262 19.64 12.24 -10.47
C PRO A 262 19.77 12.27 -12.00
N GLY A 263 19.62 13.45 -12.62
CA GLY A 263 19.87 13.66 -14.04
C GLY A 263 18.67 13.56 -14.99
N GLN A 264 17.44 13.64 -14.48
CA GLN A 264 16.22 13.84 -15.29
C GLN A 264 15.51 15.11 -14.83
N THR A 265 16.06 16.26 -15.21
CA THR A 265 15.37 17.57 -15.24
C THR A 265 15.21 17.99 -16.68
#